data_AF-A0A971GTV5-F1
#
_entry.id   AF-A0A971GTV5-F1
#
_cell.length_a   1.000
_cell.length_b   1.000
_cell.length_c   1.000
_cell.angle_alpha   90.00
_cell.angle_beta   90.00
_cell.angle_gamma   90.00
#
_symmetry.space_group_name_H-M   'P 1'
#
loop_
_entity.id
_entity.type
_entity.pdbx_description
1 polymer ?
#
loop_
_entity_poly.entity_id
_entity_poly.type
_entity_poly.pdbx_seq_one_letter_code
_entity_poly.pdbx_strand_id
1 'polypeptide(L)'
;MKKTDDKSTKRQIINWAVRLFKEHGYNNVSVKDICELGDISRGTFYYHFKSKDEIFDNYFLESEISIADNLNSILSSDSYVEQFHTVFNTFLSQILDAGPEIMAQVFKRNLDREIRQLAPRESAMWEVYVTILKKAQETGEIQNPLPVEDLLEAFLYLSNGISLIWCNKKGKLDLAGEHGRLFHVVFQQKRV
;
A
#
# COMPACT_ATOMS: atom_id res chain seq x y z
N MET A 1 -15.54 -29.26 13.60
CA MET A 1 -15.01 -28.03 12.96
C MET A 1 -13.80 -27.57 13.75
N LYS A 2 -12.62 -27.49 13.11
CA LYS A 2 -11.43 -26.88 13.73
C LYS A 2 -11.72 -25.39 13.92
N LYS A 3 -11.49 -24.85 15.13
CA LYS A 3 -11.43 -23.40 15.38
C LYS A 3 -10.27 -22.85 14.55
N THR A 4 -10.55 -22.36 13.36
CA THR A 4 -9.60 -21.57 12.58
C THR A 4 -9.40 -20.26 13.34
N ASP A 5 -8.15 -19.91 13.62
CA ASP A 5 -7.78 -18.69 14.33
C ASP A 5 -8.43 -17.45 13.68
N ASP A 6 -8.95 -16.53 14.48
CA ASP A 6 -9.75 -15.39 14.04
C ASP A 6 -9.04 -14.55 12.95
N LYS A 7 -7.73 -14.35 13.15
CA LYS A 7 -6.83 -13.68 12.19
C LYS A 7 -6.70 -14.44 10.86
N SER A 8 -6.71 -15.77 10.91
CA SER A 8 -6.61 -16.59 9.70
C SER A 8 -7.88 -16.51 8.86
N THR A 9 -9.06 -16.49 9.48
CA THR A 9 -10.35 -16.36 8.78
C THR A 9 -10.47 -14.99 8.10
N LYS A 10 -10.11 -13.93 8.83
CA LYS A 10 -10.09 -12.57 8.28
C LYS A 10 -9.22 -12.46 7.03
N ARG A 11 -7.99 -13.02 7.07
CA ARG A 11 -7.08 -13.05 5.91
C ARG A 11 -7.61 -13.86 4.73
N GLN A 12 -8.26 -15.00 5.01
CA GLN A 12 -8.90 -15.80 3.95
C GLN A 12 -10.01 -15.03 3.23
N ILE A 13 -10.85 -14.30 3.99
CA ILE A 13 -11.91 -13.46 3.40
C ILE A 13 -11.32 -12.39 2.48
N ILE A 14 -10.22 -11.73 2.90
CA ILE A 14 -9.52 -10.74 2.06
C ILE A 14 -9.05 -11.38 0.76
N ASN A 15 -8.39 -12.54 0.83
CA ASN A 15 -7.86 -13.24 -0.33
C ASN A 15 -8.97 -13.67 -1.31
N TRP A 16 -10.07 -14.22 -0.81
CA TRP A 16 -11.23 -14.59 -1.63
C TRP A 16 -11.84 -13.36 -2.31
N ALA A 17 -12.03 -12.28 -1.57
CA ALA A 17 -12.60 -11.05 -2.09
C ALA A 17 -11.71 -10.39 -3.15
N VAL A 18 -10.42 -10.21 -2.87
CA VAL A 18 -9.46 -9.64 -3.83
C VAL A 18 -9.38 -10.47 -5.10
N ARG A 19 -9.40 -11.81 -4.98
CA ARG A 19 -9.47 -12.69 -6.15
C ARG A 19 -10.73 -12.44 -6.98
N LEU A 20 -11.90 -12.44 -6.36
CA LEU A 20 -13.16 -12.17 -7.08
C LEU A 20 -13.18 -10.77 -7.70
N PHE A 21 -12.64 -9.76 -7.00
CA PHE A 21 -12.56 -8.39 -7.53
C PHE A 21 -11.68 -8.29 -8.78
N LYS A 22 -10.58 -9.05 -8.83
CA LYS A 22 -9.71 -9.13 -10.01
C LYS A 22 -10.39 -9.86 -11.17
N GLU A 23 -11.11 -10.94 -10.89
CA GLU A 23 -11.74 -11.78 -11.92
C GLU A 23 -13.03 -11.17 -12.50
N HIS A 24 -13.83 -10.52 -11.67
CA HIS A 24 -15.18 -10.07 -12.04
C HIS A 24 -15.38 -8.54 -11.94
N GLY A 25 -14.43 -7.82 -11.37
CA GLY A 25 -14.55 -6.39 -11.08
C GLY A 25 -15.31 -6.13 -9.78
N TYR A 26 -14.80 -5.19 -8.98
CA TYR A 26 -15.34 -4.86 -7.65
C TYR A 26 -16.86 -4.64 -7.60
N ASN A 27 -17.44 -3.94 -8.60
CA ASN A 27 -18.87 -3.64 -8.62
C ASN A 27 -19.75 -4.88 -8.85
N ASN A 28 -19.23 -5.91 -9.48
CA ASN A 28 -19.99 -7.13 -9.84
C ASN A 28 -19.90 -8.22 -8.77
N VAL A 29 -19.08 -8.02 -7.73
CA VAL A 29 -18.90 -8.98 -6.64
C VAL A 29 -19.72 -8.55 -5.42
N SER A 30 -20.52 -9.46 -4.90
CA SER A 30 -21.31 -9.29 -3.68
C SER A 30 -20.68 -10.00 -2.48
N VAL A 31 -21.12 -9.63 -1.26
CA VAL A 31 -20.76 -10.36 -0.03
C VAL A 31 -21.17 -11.83 -0.12
N LYS A 32 -22.27 -12.13 -0.83
CA LYS A 32 -22.74 -13.50 -1.04
C LYS A 32 -21.72 -14.30 -1.85
N ASP A 33 -21.20 -13.75 -2.94
CA ASP A 33 -20.23 -14.45 -3.80
C ASP A 33 -18.93 -14.75 -3.03
N ILE A 34 -18.47 -13.82 -2.19
CA ILE A 34 -17.31 -14.01 -1.31
C ILE A 34 -17.57 -15.13 -0.30
N CYS A 35 -18.77 -15.15 0.30
CA CYS A 35 -19.17 -16.19 1.25
C CYS A 35 -19.26 -17.57 0.60
N GLU A 36 -19.80 -17.65 -0.62
CA GLU A 36 -19.93 -18.89 -1.38
C GLU A 36 -18.57 -19.45 -1.81
N LEU A 37 -17.63 -18.58 -2.24
CA LEU A 37 -16.27 -19.00 -2.56
C LEU A 37 -15.53 -19.58 -1.34
N GLY A 38 -15.78 -19.00 -0.16
CA GLY A 38 -15.11 -19.37 1.09
C GLY A 38 -15.78 -20.45 1.93
N ASP A 39 -16.96 -20.93 1.54
CA ASP A 39 -17.83 -21.78 2.36
C ASP A 39 -18.05 -21.22 3.78
N ILE A 40 -18.34 -19.92 3.87
CA ILE A 40 -18.63 -19.23 5.13
C ILE A 40 -20.03 -18.63 5.14
N SER A 41 -20.57 -18.40 6.34
CA SER A 41 -21.84 -17.70 6.49
C SER A 41 -21.68 -16.19 6.30
N ARG A 42 -22.76 -15.50 5.92
CA ARG A 42 -22.82 -14.02 5.96
C ARG A 42 -22.53 -13.48 7.37
N GLY A 43 -22.97 -14.18 8.42
CA GLY A 43 -22.67 -13.81 9.81
C GLY A 43 -21.17 -13.82 10.10
N THR A 44 -20.44 -14.80 9.56
CA THR A 44 -18.99 -14.88 9.64
C THR A 44 -18.32 -13.71 8.91
N PHE A 45 -18.79 -13.39 7.70
CA PHE A 45 -18.29 -12.21 6.98
C PHE A 45 -18.50 -10.91 7.79
N TYR A 46 -19.74 -10.67 8.22
CA TYR A 46 -20.11 -9.44 8.94
C TYR A 46 -19.53 -9.34 10.34
N TYR A 47 -19.09 -10.46 10.93
CA TYR A 47 -18.29 -10.46 12.14
C TYR A 47 -16.92 -9.79 11.93
N HIS A 48 -16.30 -9.98 10.76
CA HIS A 48 -14.99 -9.42 10.44
C HIS A 48 -15.04 -8.07 9.70
N PHE A 49 -16.02 -7.87 8.82
CA PHE A 49 -16.11 -6.71 7.93
C PHE A 49 -17.55 -6.19 7.86
N LYS A 50 -17.75 -4.89 8.10
CA LYS A 50 -19.08 -4.27 8.00
C LYS A 50 -19.52 -4.12 6.54
N SER A 51 -18.57 -4.10 5.61
CA SER A 51 -18.81 -3.96 4.18
C SER A 51 -17.64 -4.51 3.36
N LYS A 52 -17.86 -4.79 2.07
CA LYS A 52 -16.78 -5.17 1.15
C LYS A 52 -15.73 -4.07 0.94
N ASP A 53 -16.02 -2.81 1.28
CA ASP A 53 -15.07 -1.70 1.24
C ASP A 53 -13.96 -1.81 2.30
N GLU A 54 -14.30 -2.30 3.50
CA GLU A 54 -13.36 -2.43 4.61
C GLU A 54 -12.28 -3.49 4.30
N ILE A 55 -12.52 -4.34 3.30
CA ILE A 55 -11.54 -5.32 2.82
C ILE A 55 -10.29 -4.61 2.29
N PHE A 56 -10.45 -3.48 1.59
CA PHE A 56 -9.30 -2.76 1.02
C PHE A 56 -8.41 -2.20 2.12
N ASP A 57 -8.96 -1.66 3.21
CA ASP A 57 -8.15 -1.15 4.33
C ASP A 57 -7.26 -2.25 4.88
N ASN A 58 -7.83 -3.44 5.07
CA ASN A 58 -7.11 -4.57 5.64
C ASN A 58 -6.15 -5.24 4.65
N TYR A 59 -6.43 -5.18 3.34
CA TYR A 59 -5.55 -5.69 2.32
C TYR A 59 -4.21 -4.94 2.30
N PHE A 60 -4.24 -3.60 2.35
CA PHE A 60 -3.01 -2.81 2.36
C PHE A 60 -2.28 -2.83 3.70
N LEU A 61 -2.96 -3.11 4.82
CA LEU A 61 -2.32 -3.36 6.11
C LEU A 61 -1.42 -4.60 6.11
N GLU A 62 -1.59 -5.55 5.17
CA GLU A 62 -0.70 -6.71 5.08
C GLU A 62 0.74 -6.31 4.72
N SER A 63 0.95 -5.14 4.09
CA SER A 63 2.31 -4.62 3.82
C SER A 63 3.04 -4.31 5.11
N GLU A 64 2.34 -3.74 6.11
CA GLU A 64 2.93 -3.43 7.41
C GLU A 64 3.40 -4.69 8.13
N ILE A 65 2.61 -5.78 8.04
CA ILE A 65 2.99 -7.10 8.59
C ILE A 65 4.22 -7.63 7.86
N SER A 66 4.24 -7.55 6.53
CA SER A 66 5.38 -7.99 5.73
C SER A 66 6.66 -7.20 6.06
N ILE A 67 6.55 -5.91 6.31
CA ILE A 67 7.66 -5.05 6.74
C ILE A 67 8.17 -5.49 8.12
N ALA A 68 7.26 -5.77 9.07
CA ALA A 68 7.63 -6.25 10.40
C ALA A 68 8.35 -7.60 10.36
N ASP A 69 7.87 -8.54 9.53
CA ASP A 69 8.48 -9.86 9.35
C ASP A 69 9.88 -9.78 8.70
N ASN A 70 10.10 -8.79 7.83
CA ASN A 70 11.36 -8.59 7.13
C ASN A 70 12.29 -7.54 7.77
N LEU A 71 11.95 -7.03 8.96
CA LEU A 71 12.63 -5.89 9.57
C LEU A 71 14.15 -6.10 9.69
N ASN A 72 14.59 -7.29 10.08
CA ASN A 72 16.03 -7.59 10.21
C ASN A 72 16.76 -7.51 8.86
N SER A 73 16.13 -7.97 7.78
CA SER A 73 16.71 -7.89 6.44
C SER A 73 16.78 -6.45 5.96
N ILE A 74 15.75 -5.64 6.26
CA ILE A 74 15.74 -4.21 5.92
C ILE A 74 16.90 -3.53 6.64
N LEU A 75 16.99 -3.72 7.96
CA LEU A 75 18.03 -3.08 8.79
C LEU A 75 19.45 -3.57 8.52
N SER A 76 19.63 -4.70 7.81
CA SER A 76 20.97 -5.17 7.42
C SER A 76 21.61 -4.42 6.25
N SER A 77 20.85 -3.57 5.55
CA SER A 77 21.41 -2.70 4.50
C SER A 77 22.19 -1.54 5.13
N ASP A 78 23.41 -1.30 4.66
CA ASP A 78 24.25 -0.16 5.07
C ASP A 78 23.77 1.18 4.46
N SER A 79 22.86 1.16 3.49
CA SER A 79 22.27 2.35 2.87
C SER A 79 20.87 2.61 3.39
N TYR A 80 20.64 3.79 3.95
CA TYR A 80 19.30 4.21 4.40
C TYR A 80 18.37 4.47 3.23
N VAL A 81 18.87 4.88 2.07
CA VAL A 81 18.05 4.99 0.87
C VAL A 81 17.55 3.62 0.40
N GLU A 82 18.40 2.59 0.43
CA GLU A 82 17.97 1.21 0.11
C GLU A 82 16.97 0.67 1.14
N GLN A 83 17.12 1.02 2.42
CA GLN A 83 16.11 0.70 3.44
C GLN A 83 14.76 1.33 3.10
N PHE A 84 14.74 2.62 2.74
CA PHE A 84 13.52 3.31 2.33
C PHE A 84 12.91 2.65 1.09
N HIS A 85 13.71 2.38 0.06
CA HIS A 85 13.24 1.71 -1.15
C HIS A 85 12.66 0.33 -0.84
N THR A 86 13.26 -0.45 0.04
CA THR A 86 12.73 -1.77 0.43
C THR A 86 11.35 -1.64 1.08
N VAL A 87 11.19 -0.72 2.03
CA VAL A 87 9.91 -0.48 2.71
C VAL A 87 8.87 0.04 1.72
N PHE A 88 9.20 1.05 0.92
CA PHE A 88 8.30 1.66 -0.05
C PHE A 88 7.90 0.67 -1.17
N ASN A 89 8.85 -0.12 -1.66
CA ASN A 89 8.61 -1.10 -2.72
C ASN A 89 7.74 -2.27 -2.26
N THR A 90 7.72 -2.58 -0.96
CA THR A 90 6.77 -3.56 -0.40
C THR A 90 5.33 -3.07 -0.59
N PHE A 91 5.06 -1.80 -0.27
CA PHE A 91 3.76 -1.18 -0.50
C PHE A 91 3.43 -1.06 -2.00
N LEU A 92 4.39 -0.60 -2.80
CA LEU A 92 4.21 -0.47 -4.25
C LEU A 92 3.94 -1.81 -4.93
N SER A 93 4.60 -2.89 -4.50
CA SER A 93 4.36 -4.24 -5.01
C SER A 93 2.92 -4.69 -4.73
N GLN A 94 2.37 -4.38 -3.55
CA GLN A 94 0.96 -4.66 -3.26
C GLN A 94 0.00 -3.86 -4.15
N ILE A 95 0.30 -2.60 -4.46
CA ILE A 95 -0.50 -1.82 -5.41
C ILE A 95 -0.48 -2.47 -6.80
N LEU A 96 0.72 -2.83 -7.28
CA LEU A 96 0.91 -3.47 -8.57
C LEU A 96 0.18 -4.81 -8.65
N ASP A 97 0.30 -5.62 -7.60
CA ASP A 97 -0.38 -6.91 -7.48
C ASP A 97 -1.90 -6.74 -7.44
N ALA A 98 -2.42 -5.76 -6.70
CA ALA A 98 -3.85 -5.46 -6.66
C ALA A 98 -4.41 -5.12 -8.04
N GLY A 99 -3.62 -4.38 -8.82
CA GLY A 99 -3.99 -3.93 -10.15
C GLY A 99 -4.73 -2.58 -10.14
N PRO A 100 -4.81 -1.94 -11.33
CA PRO A 100 -5.29 -0.57 -11.47
C PRO A 100 -6.78 -0.42 -11.14
N GLU A 101 -7.59 -1.45 -11.38
CA GLU A 101 -9.02 -1.42 -11.07
C GLU A 101 -9.28 -1.37 -9.57
N ILE A 102 -8.56 -2.17 -8.78
CA ILE A 102 -8.67 -2.17 -7.32
C ILE A 102 -8.19 -0.84 -6.76
N MET A 103 -7.03 -0.36 -7.19
CA MET A 103 -6.49 0.91 -6.71
C MET A 103 -7.41 2.09 -7.09
N ALA A 104 -8.06 2.06 -8.26
CA ALA A 104 -9.07 3.06 -8.63
C ALA A 104 -10.28 3.05 -7.67
N GLN A 105 -10.72 1.88 -7.19
CA GLN A 105 -11.78 1.81 -6.18
C GLN A 105 -11.34 2.39 -4.84
N VAL A 106 -10.07 2.21 -4.44
CA VAL A 106 -9.52 2.83 -3.23
C VAL A 106 -9.60 4.35 -3.32
N PHE A 107 -9.14 4.94 -4.43
CA PHE A 107 -9.24 6.38 -4.64
C PHE A 107 -10.69 6.87 -4.58
N LYS A 108 -11.60 6.21 -5.28
CA LYS A 108 -13.02 6.57 -5.31
C LYS A 108 -13.63 6.51 -3.91
N ARG A 109 -13.44 5.40 -3.19
CA ARG A 109 -13.93 5.21 -1.82
C ARG A 109 -13.39 6.26 -0.86
N ASN A 110 -12.11 6.61 -0.98
CA ASN A 110 -11.50 7.62 -0.11
C ASN A 110 -12.11 9.01 -0.31
N LEU A 111 -12.46 9.36 -1.55
CA LEU A 111 -13.21 10.59 -1.85
C LEU A 111 -14.66 10.51 -1.34
N ASP A 112 -15.36 9.41 -1.61
CA ASP A 112 -16.78 9.24 -1.25
C ASP A 112 -17.01 9.18 0.27
N ARG A 113 -16.02 8.69 1.04
CA ARG A 113 -16.14 8.42 2.49
C ARG A 113 -15.19 9.26 3.34
N GLU A 114 -14.54 10.25 2.75
CA GLU A 114 -13.56 11.14 3.42
C GLU A 114 -12.44 10.38 4.15
N ILE A 115 -12.02 9.24 3.61
CA ILE A 115 -10.94 8.43 4.18
C ILE A 115 -9.60 9.03 3.80
N ARG A 116 -8.77 9.32 4.79
CA ARG A 116 -7.49 10.02 4.63
C ARG A 116 -6.25 9.13 4.60
N GLN A 117 -6.44 7.83 4.34
CA GLN A 117 -5.37 6.82 4.30
C GLN A 117 -4.21 7.17 3.34
N LEU A 118 -4.50 7.91 2.25
CA LEU A 118 -3.49 8.33 1.27
C LEU A 118 -2.94 9.74 1.55
N ALA A 119 -3.43 10.45 2.57
CA ALA A 119 -2.87 11.74 2.95
C ALA A 119 -1.47 11.53 3.56
N PRO A 120 -0.41 12.20 3.06
CA PRO A 120 0.97 11.90 3.45
C PRO A 120 1.20 11.84 4.96
N ARG A 121 0.81 12.89 5.69
CA ARG A 121 1.01 13.00 7.15
C ARG A 121 0.08 12.13 8.00
N GLU A 122 -0.93 11.53 7.38
CA GLU A 122 -1.86 10.62 8.05
C GLU A 122 -1.56 9.14 7.69
N SER A 123 -0.52 8.90 6.90
CA SER A 123 -0.03 7.54 6.61
C SER A 123 0.49 6.88 7.89
N ALA A 124 0.11 5.62 8.11
CA ALA A 124 0.64 4.81 9.21
C ALA A 124 2.17 4.62 9.14
N MET A 125 2.76 4.73 7.94
CA MET A 125 4.18 4.55 7.70
C MET A 125 4.99 5.86 7.79
N TRP A 126 4.33 6.99 8.07
CA TRP A 126 4.96 8.33 8.08
C TRP A 126 6.23 8.38 8.94
N GLU A 127 6.12 8.00 10.22
CA GLU A 127 7.26 8.05 11.15
C GLU A 127 8.41 7.13 10.73
N VAL A 128 8.09 5.96 10.15
CA VAL A 128 9.09 5.03 9.62
C VAL A 128 9.86 5.66 8.47
N TYR A 129 9.14 6.25 7.50
CA TYR A 129 9.75 6.93 6.36
C TYR A 129 10.60 8.12 6.79
N VAL A 130 10.08 8.99 7.66
CA VAL A 130 10.82 10.16 8.17
C VAL A 130 12.09 9.71 8.88
N THR A 131 12.01 8.68 9.73
CA THR A 131 13.17 8.16 10.47
C THR A 131 14.27 7.66 9.55
N ILE A 132 13.93 6.90 8.51
CA ILE A 132 14.91 6.37 7.55
C ILE A 132 15.51 7.49 6.71
N LEU A 133 14.67 8.38 6.17
CA LEU A 133 15.11 9.44 5.27
C LEU A 133 15.93 10.53 5.98
N LYS A 134 15.67 10.80 7.26
CA LYS A 134 16.54 11.68 8.08
C LYS A 134 17.95 11.14 8.17
N LYS A 135 18.11 9.85 8.46
CA LYS A 135 19.43 9.20 8.49
C LYS A 135 20.11 9.25 7.12
N ALA A 136 19.37 8.99 6.05
CA ALA A 136 19.88 9.10 4.67
C ALA A 136 20.36 10.53 4.32
N GLN A 137 19.69 11.56 4.85
CA GLN A 137 20.12 12.95 4.68
C GLN A 137 21.37 13.26 5.54
N GLU A 138 21.42 12.79 6.79
CA GLU A 138 22.57 12.94 7.69
C GLU A 138 23.84 12.26 7.16
N THR A 139 23.71 11.09 6.53
CA THR A 139 24.84 10.38 5.89
C THR A 139 25.22 10.92 4.51
N GLY A 140 24.43 11.87 3.97
CA GLY A 140 24.68 12.49 2.66
C GLY A 140 24.32 11.60 1.47
N GLU A 141 23.52 10.54 1.67
CA GLU A 141 22.93 9.75 0.58
C GLU A 141 21.87 10.57 -0.20
N ILE A 142 21.17 11.46 0.51
CA ILE A 142 20.21 12.44 0.01
C ILE A 142 20.87 13.83 0.03
N GLN A 143 20.94 14.51 -1.13
CA GLN A 143 21.63 15.80 -1.23
C GLN A 143 20.69 17.00 -1.09
N ASN A 144 19.37 16.81 -1.17
CA ASN A 144 18.42 17.89 -1.03
C ASN A 144 18.45 18.41 0.43
N PRO A 145 18.73 19.70 0.68
CA PRO A 145 18.92 20.24 2.04
C PRO A 145 17.60 20.61 2.74
N LEU A 146 16.45 20.51 2.07
CA LEU A 146 15.15 20.83 2.67
C LEU A 146 14.78 19.80 3.76
N PRO A 147 13.89 20.16 4.71
CA PRO A 147 13.41 19.22 5.72
C PRO A 147 12.83 17.94 5.11
N VAL A 148 13.19 16.78 5.66
CA VAL A 148 12.75 15.46 5.17
C VAL A 148 11.23 15.34 5.16
N GLU A 149 10.53 15.92 6.13
CA GLU A 149 9.08 15.93 6.19
C GLU A 149 8.46 16.57 4.95
N ASP A 150 9.01 17.71 4.49
CA ASP A 150 8.50 18.42 3.32
C ASP A 150 8.81 17.65 2.03
N LEU A 151 10.00 17.03 1.96
CA LEU A 151 10.40 16.18 0.84
C LEU A 151 9.54 14.92 0.74
N LEU A 152 9.32 14.23 1.86
CA LEU A 152 8.48 13.05 1.93
C LEU A 152 7.03 13.38 1.60
N GLU A 153 6.49 14.47 2.14
CA GLU A 153 5.14 14.93 1.83
C GLU A 153 4.97 15.20 0.33
N ALA A 154 5.90 15.93 -0.29
CA ALA A 154 5.91 16.17 -1.73
C ALA A 154 6.01 14.86 -2.54
N PHE A 155 6.91 13.95 -2.15
CA PHE A 155 7.06 12.66 -2.79
C PHE A 155 5.79 11.81 -2.72
N LEU A 156 5.11 11.77 -1.57
CA LEU A 156 3.87 11.02 -1.40
C LEU A 156 2.70 11.63 -2.18
N TYR A 157 2.61 12.96 -2.28
CA TYR A 157 1.65 13.59 -3.20
C TYR A 157 1.90 13.20 -4.66
N LEU A 158 3.17 13.23 -5.09
CA LEU A 158 3.54 12.85 -6.45
C LEU A 158 3.28 11.36 -6.72
N SER A 159 3.61 10.49 -5.76
CA SER A 159 3.32 9.05 -5.74
C SER A 159 1.82 8.76 -5.91
N ASN A 160 0.98 9.42 -5.13
CA ASN A 160 -0.48 9.32 -5.28
C ASN A 160 -0.94 9.80 -6.67
N GLY A 161 -0.37 10.91 -7.15
CA GLY A 161 -0.68 11.45 -8.47
C GLY A 161 -0.35 10.48 -9.61
N ILE A 162 0.85 9.87 -9.60
CA ILE A 162 1.21 8.89 -10.63
C ILE A 162 0.43 7.59 -10.50
N SER A 163 0.07 7.18 -9.29
CA SER A 163 -0.80 6.02 -9.05
C SER A 163 -2.21 6.25 -9.62
N LEU A 164 -2.76 7.46 -9.47
CA LEU A 164 -4.04 7.83 -10.09
C LEU A 164 -3.94 7.83 -11.63
N ILE A 165 -2.84 8.34 -12.19
CA ILE A 165 -2.60 8.31 -13.64
C ILE A 165 -2.46 6.87 -14.14
N TRP A 166 -1.76 6.01 -13.40
CA TRP A 166 -1.62 4.59 -13.71
C TRP A 166 -2.97 3.87 -13.73
N CYS A 167 -3.85 4.14 -12.75
CA CYS A 167 -5.24 3.67 -12.75
C CYS A 167 -5.97 4.12 -14.02
N ASN A 168 -5.91 5.41 -14.37
CA ASN A 168 -6.57 5.96 -15.55
C ASN A 168 -6.02 5.37 -16.86
N LYS A 169 -4.72 5.06 -16.91
CA LYS A 169 -4.05 4.40 -18.03
C LYS A 169 -4.23 2.88 -18.04
N LYS A 170 -5.08 2.30 -17.18
CA LYS A 170 -5.33 0.85 -17.09
C LYS A 170 -4.04 0.04 -16.93
N GLY A 171 -3.17 0.53 -16.05
CA GLY A 171 -1.93 -0.16 -15.71
C GLY A 171 -0.77 -0.01 -16.70
N LYS A 172 -0.96 0.74 -17.80
CA LYS A 172 0.05 0.87 -18.88
C LYS A 172 1.19 1.85 -18.60
N LEU A 173 1.19 2.50 -17.44
CA LEU A 173 2.31 3.34 -17.00
C LEU A 173 3.32 2.46 -16.25
N ASP A 174 4.62 2.65 -16.49
CA ASP A 174 5.66 2.05 -15.64
C ASP A 174 5.65 2.76 -14.28
N LEU A 175 4.77 2.27 -13.40
CA LEU A 175 4.54 2.89 -12.10
C LEU A 175 5.80 2.82 -11.23
N ALA A 176 6.53 1.72 -11.27
CA ALA A 176 7.75 1.56 -10.47
C ALA A 176 8.88 2.47 -10.96
N GLY A 177 9.09 2.53 -12.28
CA GLY A 177 10.05 3.46 -12.87
C GLY A 177 9.74 4.92 -12.54
N GLU A 178 8.47 5.32 -12.61
CA GLU A 178 8.06 6.70 -12.28
C GLU A 178 8.26 7.03 -10.79
N HIS A 179 7.98 6.10 -9.87
CA HIS A 179 8.29 6.31 -8.45
C HIS A 179 9.79 6.49 -8.21
N GLY A 180 10.63 5.64 -8.80
CA GLY A 180 12.09 5.76 -8.69
C GLY A 180 12.60 7.09 -9.25
N ARG A 181 12.09 7.51 -10.42
CA ARG A 181 12.41 8.81 -11.03
C ARG A 181 12.02 9.98 -10.12
N LEU A 182 10.81 9.97 -9.57
CA LEU A 182 10.34 11.03 -8.67
C LEU A 182 11.12 11.07 -7.36
N PHE A 183 11.48 9.91 -6.82
CA PHE A 183 12.35 9.83 -5.65
C PHE A 183 13.68 10.54 -5.91
N HIS A 184 14.34 10.23 -7.04
CA HIS A 184 15.59 10.89 -7.42
C HIS A 184 15.43 12.42 -7.58
N VAL A 185 14.34 12.88 -8.20
CA VAL A 185 14.05 14.30 -8.40
C VAL A 185 13.83 15.04 -7.06
N VAL A 186 13.04 14.46 -6.17
CA VAL A 186 12.68 15.09 -4.88
C VAL A 186 13.86 15.07 -3.92
N PHE A 187 14.52 13.92 -3.76
CA PHE A 187 15.55 13.74 -2.75
C PHE A 187 16.97 14.07 -3.24
N GLN A 188 17.17 14.29 -4.54
CA GLN A 188 18.49 14.52 -5.14
C GLN A 188 19.48 13.44 -4.69
N GLN A 189 19.05 12.18 -4.81
CA GLN A 189 19.85 11.03 -4.39
C GLN A 189 21.20 11.05 -5.11
N LYS A 190 22.28 10.92 -4.33
CA LYS A 190 23.64 10.85 -4.87
C LYS A 190 23.76 9.63 -5.79
N ARG A 191 24.20 9.84 -7.03
CA ARG A 191 24.60 8.73 -7.89
C ARG A 191 25.91 8.15 -7.35
N VAL A 192 25.90 6.88 -6.99
CA VAL A 192 27.11 6.11 -6.65
C VAL A 192 27.97 5.93 -7.90
#